data_AF-A0A9D4JD68-F1
#
_entry.id   AF-A0A9D4JD68-F1
#
_cell.length_a   1.000
_cell.length_b   1.000
_cell.length_c   1.000
_cell.angle_alpha   90.00
_cell.angle_beta   90.00
_cell.angle_gamma   90.00
#
_symmetry.space_group_name_H-M   'P 1'
#
loop_
_entity.id
_entity.type
_entity.pdbx_description
1 polymer ?
#
loop_
_entity_poly.entity_id
_entity_poly.type
_entity_poly.pdbx_seq_one_letter_code
_entity_poly.pdbx_strand_id
1 'polypeptide(L)' 'MTLEDKIGNFEVKKELDALLIDLTTADSIVDVLPGDSIEDGIEKYLFTGDDRNILSIYVGGKISVQQIS' A
#
# COMPACT_ATOMS: atom_id res chain seq x y z
N MET A 1 -9.79 20.40 4.82
CA MET A 1 -9.90 20.23 3.35
C MET A 1 -10.98 19.20 3.10
N THR A 2 -11.92 19.43 2.18
CA THR A 2 -12.99 18.49 1.82
C THR A 2 -12.60 17.76 0.53
N LEU A 3 -11.91 16.63 0.66
CA LEU A 3 -11.46 15.77 -0.46
C LEU A 3 -12.15 14.40 -0.46
N GLU A 4 -13.04 14.18 0.51
CA GLU A 4 -13.69 12.89 0.81
C GLU A 4 -14.47 12.34 -0.39
N ASP A 5 -15.09 13.22 -1.18
CA ASP A 5 -15.83 12.86 -2.39
C ASP A 5 -14.92 12.51 -3.59
N LYS A 6 -13.61 12.77 -3.49
CA LYS A 6 -12.65 12.60 -4.59
C LYS A 6 -11.65 11.47 -4.37
N ILE A 7 -11.14 11.31 -3.15
CA ILE A 7 -10.04 10.40 -2.81
C ILE A 7 -10.20 9.83 -1.40
N GLY A 8 -9.32 8.89 -1.02
CA GLY A 8 -9.19 8.36 0.34
C GLY A 8 -9.81 6.98 0.58
N ASN A 9 -10.54 6.44 -0.39
CA ASN A 9 -10.99 5.04 -0.41
C ASN A 9 -11.22 4.55 -1.85
N PHE A 10 -11.64 3.29 -2.00
CA PHE A 10 -11.83 2.64 -3.30
C PHE A 10 -13.28 2.69 -3.84
N GLU A 11 -14.05 3.73 -3.47
CA GLU A 11 -15.42 3.89 -4.00
C GLU A 11 -15.44 4.25 -5.49
N VAL A 12 -16.46 3.77 -6.20
CA VAL A 12 -16.66 4.08 -7.62
C VAL A 12 -16.83 5.59 -7.80
N LYS A 13 -16.24 6.14 -8.88
CA LYS A 13 -16.17 7.57 -9.25
C LYS A 13 -15.09 8.39 -8.54
N LYS A 14 -14.40 7.85 -7.54
CA LYS A 14 -13.22 8.49 -6.96
C LYS A 14 -11.98 8.25 -7.83
N GLU A 15 -11.01 9.15 -7.69
CA GLU A 15 -9.70 8.99 -8.31
C GLU A 15 -8.94 7.86 -7.61
N LEU A 16 -8.19 7.07 -8.38
CA LEU A 16 -7.35 6.01 -7.83
C LEU A 16 -6.04 6.60 -7.34
N ASP A 17 -6.04 6.99 -6.07
CA ASP A 17 -4.88 7.38 -5.29
C ASP A 17 -4.56 6.25 -4.32
N ALA A 18 -3.51 5.47 -4.61
CA ALA A 18 -3.25 4.22 -3.92
C ALA A 18 -1.77 3.83 -3.91
N LEU A 19 -1.40 3.01 -2.93
CA LEU A 19 -0.11 2.33 -2.86
C LEU A 19 -0.34 0.84 -3.13
N LEU A 20 0.50 0.25 -3.97
CA LEU A 20 0.61 -1.21 -4.05
C LEU A 20 1.70 -1.66 -3.09
N ILE A 21 1.31 -2.41 -2.07
CA ILE A 21 2.19 -2.87 -1.00
C ILE A 21 2.46 -4.36 -1.14
N ASP A 22 3.72 -4.77 -0.95
CA ASP A 22 4.15 -6.15 -0.80
C ASP A 22 4.99 -6.29 0.47
N LEU A 23 4.50 -7.12 1.39
CA LEU A 23 5.15 -7.38 2.69
C LEU A 23 6.26 -8.43 2.58
N THR A 24 6.34 -9.12 1.44
CA THR A 24 7.22 -10.25 1.19
C THR A 24 8.40 -9.90 0.27
N THR A 25 8.64 -8.60 0.05
CA THR A 25 9.84 -8.13 -0.66
C THR A 25 11.11 -8.64 0.04
N ALA A 26 12.16 -8.90 -0.75
CA ALA A 26 13.36 -9.58 -0.26
C ALA A 26 14.08 -8.83 0.87
N ASP A 27 13.93 -7.50 0.92
CA ASP A 27 14.49 -6.58 1.90
C ASP A 27 13.45 -6.00 2.86
N SER A 28 12.23 -6.56 2.88
CA SER A 28 11.15 -6.22 3.81
C SER A 28 11.61 -6.41 5.25
N ILE A 29 11.27 -5.44 6.10
CA ILE A 29 11.44 -5.54 7.56
C ILE A 29 10.15 -5.95 8.27
N VAL A 30 9.07 -6.17 7.52
CA VAL A 30 7.80 -6.69 8.06
C VAL A 30 7.92 -8.20 8.20
N ASP A 31 7.78 -8.70 9.41
CA ASP A 31 7.85 -10.14 9.69
C ASP A 31 6.49 -10.82 9.49
N VAL A 32 6.28 -11.39 8.31
CA VAL A 32 5.07 -12.15 7.97
C VAL A 32 5.26 -13.61 8.35
N LEU A 33 4.44 -14.08 9.30
CA LEU A 33 4.56 -15.40 9.90
C LEU A 33 3.51 -16.38 9.33
N PRO A 34 3.80 -17.70 9.31
CA PRO A 34 2.80 -18.69 8.95
C PRO A 34 1.57 -18.62 9.87
N GLY A 35 0.40 -18.43 9.28
CA GLY A 35 -0.87 -18.34 10.01
C GLY A 35 -1.35 -16.91 10.28
N ASP A 36 -0.55 -15.89 9.94
CA ASP A 36 -1.03 -14.50 9.93
C ASP A 36 -2.24 -14.34 9.01
N SER A 37 -3.23 -13.58 9.47
CA SER A 37 -4.32 -13.08 8.65
C SER A 37 -3.86 -11.89 7.79
N ILE A 38 -4.72 -11.44 6.88
CA ILE A 38 -4.47 -10.23 6.10
C ILE A 38 -4.44 -9.02 7.04
N GLU A 39 -5.33 -8.98 8.02
CA GLU A 39 -5.41 -7.94 9.03
C GLU A 39 -4.12 -7.86 9.85
N ASP A 40 -3.56 -9.00 10.29
CA ASP A 40 -2.27 -9.04 10.98
C ASP A 40 -1.15 -8.45 10.11
N GLY A 41 -1.13 -8.78 8.82
CA GLY A 41 -0.20 -8.22 7.86
C GLY A 41 -0.33 -6.70 7.70
N ILE A 42 -1.57 -6.19 7.63
CA ILE A 42 -1.85 -4.75 7.56
C ILE A 42 -1.38 -4.05 8.84
N GLU A 43 -1.69 -4.59 10.02
CA GLU A 43 -1.26 -4.02 11.29
C GLU A 43 0.27 -3.98 11.39
N LYS A 44 0.94 -5.09 11.09
CA LYS A 44 2.42 -5.15 11.08
C LYS A 44 3.02 -4.14 10.11
N TYR A 45 2.47 -4.01 8.91
CA TYR A 45 2.90 -2.98 7.96
C TYR A 45 2.72 -1.55 8.51
N LEU A 46 1.59 -1.25 9.14
CA LEU A 46 1.36 0.07 9.74
C LEU A 46 2.37 0.40 10.85
N PHE A 47 2.86 -0.60 11.58
CA PHE A 47 3.82 -0.40 12.67
C PHE A 47 5.29 -0.45 12.24
N THR A 48 5.65 -1.30 11.29
CA THR A 48 7.07 -1.55 10.93
C THR A 48 7.39 -1.43 9.45
N GLY A 49 6.39 -1.29 8.57
CA GLY A 49 6.61 -1.17 7.14
C GLY A 49 7.25 0.15 6.74
N ASP A 50 7.92 0.15 5.60
CA ASP A 50 8.51 1.36 5.00
C ASP A 50 8.46 1.34 3.46
N ASP A 51 9.22 2.22 2.81
CA ASP A 51 9.22 2.38 1.36
C ASP A 51 9.63 1.13 0.59
N ARG A 52 10.39 0.21 1.20
CA ARG A 52 10.77 -1.07 0.58
C ARG A 52 9.59 -2.01 0.36
N ASN A 53 8.49 -1.76 1.08
CA ASN A 53 7.25 -2.50 0.88
C ASN A 53 6.36 -1.87 -0.19
N ILE A 54 6.66 -0.67 -0.70
CA ILE A 54 5.82 0.05 -1.66
C ILE A 54 6.32 -0.22 -3.08
N LEU A 55 5.69 -1.20 -3.76
CA LEU A 55 6.05 -1.57 -5.12
C LEU A 55 5.70 -0.50 -6.15
N SER A 56 4.57 0.17 -5.99
CA SER A 56 4.16 1.25 -6.89
C SER A 56 3.19 2.23 -6.24
N ILE A 57 3.20 3.45 -6.75
CA ILE A 57 2.36 4.56 -6.29
C ILE A 57 1.48 5.01 -7.46
N TYR A 58 0.17 5.10 -7.23
CA TYR A 58 -0.81 5.57 -8.18
C TYR A 58 -1.38 6.91 -7.71
N VAL A 59 -1.46 7.88 -8.62
CA VAL A 59 -2.11 9.18 -8.41
C VAL A 59 -3.01 9.46 -9.61
N GLY A 60 -4.30 9.68 -9.37
CA GLY A 60 -5.29 9.86 -10.43
C GLY A 60 -5.35 8.68 -11.40
N GLY A 61 -5.07 7.46 -10.91
CA GLY A 61 -5.00 6.24 -11.73
C GLY A 61 -3.77 6.09 -12.62
N LYS A 62 -2.76 6.95 -12.48
CA LYS A 62 -1.48 6.85 -13.21
C LYS A 62 -0.37 6.41 -12.27
N ILE A 63 0.50 5.52 -12.75
CA ILE A 63 1.72 5.14 -12.04
C ILE A 63 2.62 6.38 -11.95
N SER A 64 2.92 6.79 -10.72
CA SER A 64 3.81 7.90 -10.39
C SER A 64 5.20 7.42 -9.99
N VAL A 65 5.26 6.27 -9.31
CA VAL A 65 6.50 5.60 -8.91
C VAL A 65 6.31 4.10 -9.11
N GLN A 66 7.36 3.42 -9.55
CA GLN A 66 7.45 1.98 -9.62
C GLN A 66 8.84 1.56 -9.16
N GLN A 67 8.92 0.71 -8.15
CA GLN A 67 10.16 0.07 -7.75
C GLN A 67 10.56 -0.91 -8.87
N ILE A 68 11.80 -0.78 -9.36
CA ILE A 68 12.37 -1.72 -10.33
C ILE A 68 13.23 -2.69 -9.53
N SER A 69 12.91 -3.98 -9.64
CA SER A 69 13.68 -5.09 -9.05
C SER A 69 15.06 -5.24 -9.67
#